data_AF-A0A2S4KLE3-F1
#
_entry.id   AF-A0A2S4KLE3-F1
#
_cell.length_a   1.000
_cell.length_b   1.000
_cell.length_c   1.000
_cell.angle_alpha   90.00
_cell.angle_beta   90.00
_cell.angle_gamma   90.00
#
_symmetry.space_group_name_H-M   'P 1'
#
loop_
_entity.id
_entity.type
_entity.pdbx_description
1 polymer ?
#
loop_
_entity_poly.entity_id
_entity_poly.type
_entity_poly.pdbx_seq_one_letter_code
_entity_poly.pdbx_strand_id
1 'polypeptide(L)'
;MATRIHVKCISETIPGNPADRRMEMANIICQHNLNRDFDASRDCLRSVGQYAVDGVRCQFLVDIGPRGAKSPTILSYKWNGERL
;
A
#
# COMPACT_ATOMS: atom_id res chain seq x y z
N MET A 1 -15.60 -3.59 -9.52
CA MET A 1 -14.53 -4.59 -9.68
C MET A 1 -13.66 -4.55 -8.43
N ALA A 2 -13.20 -5.69 -7.93
CA ALA A 2 -12.32 -5.72 -6.76
C ALA A 2 -10.86 -5.77 -7.23
N THR A 3 -10.00 -4.96 -6.63
CA THR A 3 -8.59 -4.86 -6.98
C THR A 3 -7.74 -5.02 -5.72
N ARG A 4 -6.69 -5.82 -5.80
CA ARG A 4 -5.70 -6.01 -4.74
C ARG A 4 -4.37 -5.48 -5.23
N ILE A 5 -3.88 -4.43 -4.59
CA ILE A 5 -2.60 -3.81 -4.93
C ILE A 5 -1.57 -4.22 -3.89
N HIS A 6 -0.52 -4.91 -4.33
CA HIS A 6 0.60 -5.32 -3.51
C HIS A 6 1.81 -4.45 -3.81
N VAL A 7 2.43 -3.87 -2.78
CA VAL A 7 3.66 -3.08 -2.91
C VAL A 7 4.75 -3.68 -2.04
N LYS A 8 5.89 -3.97 -2.65
CA LYS A 8 7.09 -4.44 -1.96
C LYS A 8 8.06 -3.28 -1.76
N CYS A 9 8.40 -3.00 -0.50
CA CYS A 9 9.45 -2.05 -0.11
C CYS A 9 10.65 -2.87 0.38
N ILE A 10 11.80 -2.77 -0.28
CA ILE A 10 12.93 -3.69 -0.05
C ILE A 10 14.07 -3.04 0.75
N SER A 11 14.48 -1.83 0.36
CA SER A 11 15.66 -1.15 0.88
C SER A 11 15.45 0.35 1.09
N GLU A 12 14.40 0.91 0.49
CA GLU A 12 14.22 2.35 0.41
C GLU A 12 13.42 2.89 1.60
N THR A 13 13.73 4.12 1.97
CA THR A 13 12.99 4.91 2.96
C THR A 13 11.53 5.01 2.56
N ILE A 14 10.64 4.80 3.52
CA ILE A 14 9.22 5.00 3.33
C ILE A 14 8.89 6.42 3.80
N PRO A 15 8.18 7.21 2.98
CA PRO A 15 7.83 8.57 3.37
C PRO A 15 6.97 8.55 4.64
N GLY A 16 7.19 9.57 5.46
CA GLY A 16 6.37 9.83 6.65
C GLY A 16 7.02 9.50 7.97
N ASN A 17 6.37 10.01 9.02
CA ASN A 17 6.68 9.65 10.40
C ASN A 17 6.44 8.14 10.60
N PRO A 18 7.35 7.39 11.24
CA PRO A 18 7.18 5.95 11.50
C PRO A 18 5.77 5.49 11.93
N ALA A 19 5.05 6.30 12.70
CA ALA A 19 3.67 6.02 13.12
C ALA A 19 2.64 6.07 11.96
N ASP A 20 2.88 6.92 10.96
CA ASP A 20 1.94 7.26 9.89
C ASP A 20 2.29 6.64 8.54
N ARG A 21 3.50 6.09 8.39
CA ARG A 21 4.03 5.47 7.15
C ARG A 21 3.06 4.50 6.48
N ARG A 22 2.29 3.77 7.26
CA ARG A 22 1.29 2.83 6.74
C ARG A 22 0.20 3.56 5.95
N MET A 23 -0.34 4.64 6.52
CA MET A 23 -1.36 5.47 5.88
C MET A 23 -0.80 6.25 4.70
N GLU A 24 0.41 6.80 4.83
CA GLU A 24 1.05 7.51 3.71
C GLU A 24 1.28 6.59 2.50
N MET A 25 1.80 5.39 2.73
CA MET A 25 1.98 4.43 1.64
C MET A 25 0.63 4.02 1.01
N ALA A 26 -0.42 3.88 1.82
CA ALA A 26 -1.77 3.60 1.29
C ALA A 26 -2.29 4.75 0.41
N ASN A 27 -2.07 6.01 0.82
CA ASN A 27 -2.42 7.17 0.00
C ASN A 27 -1.64 7.19 -1.31
N ILE A 28 -0.33 6.97 -1.29
CA ILE A 28 0.50 6.89 -2.50
C ILE A 28 -0.03 5.82 -3.47
N ILE A 29 -0.38 4.64 -2.93
CA ILE A 29 -0.94 3.53 -3.71
C ILE A 29 -2.27 3.92 -4.36
N CYS A 30 -3.18 4.50 -3.58
CA CYS A 30 -4.49 4.91 -4.07
C CYS A 30 -4.39 6.06 -5.08
N GLN A 31 -3.51 7.03 -4.85
CA GLN A 31 -3.29 8.14 -5.78
C GLN A 31 -2.75 7.63 -7.12
N HIS A 32 -1.76 6.74 -7.10
CA HIS A 32 -1.18 6.17 -8.30
C HIS A 32 -2.19 5.36 -9.14
N ASN A 33 -3.10 4.61 -8.50
CA ASN A 33 -3.97 3.67 -9.20
C ASN A 33 -5.40 4.19 -9.44
N LEU A 34 -5.87 5.12 -8.60
CA LEU A 34 -7.26 5.57 -8.55
C LEU A 34 -7.40 7.09 -8.59
N ASN A 35 -6.30 7.86 -8.54
CA ASN A 35 -6.31 9.32 -8.47
C ASN A 35 -7.15 9.87 -7.30
N ARG A 36 -7.07 9.21 -6.15
CA ARG A 36 -7.70 9.61 -4.87
C ARG A 36 -6.92 9.10 -3.67
N ASP A 37 -7.19 9.65 -2.50
CA ASP A 37 -6.62 9.18 -1.23
C ASP A 37 -7.25 7.87 -0.76
N PHE A 38 -6.58 7.22 0.19
CA PHE A 38 -7.07 6.00 0.84
C PHE A 38 -8.28 6.32 1.73
N ASP A 39 -9.34 5.51 1.59
CA ASP A 39 -10.57 5.66 2.37
C ASP A 39 -10.76 4.43 3.27
N ALA A 40 -10.44 4.56 4.56
CA ALA A 40 -10.54 3.46 5.53
C ALA A 40 -11.96 2.90 5.71
N SER A 41 -13.01 3.63 5.29
CA SER A 41 -14.39 3.15 5.35
C SER A 41 -14.71 2.15 4.23
N ARG A 42 -13.97 2.20 3.12
CA ARG A 42 -14.23 1.42 1.90
C ARG A 42 -13.08 0.49 1.52
N ASP A 43 -11.85 0.93 1.74
CA ASP A 43 -10.63 0.23 1.40
C ASP A 43 -10.11 -0.57 2.60
N CYS A 44 -9.29 -1.58 2.34
CA CYS A 44 -8.62 -2.36 3.39
C CYS A 44 -7.12 -2.33 3.17
N LEU A 45 -6.40 -1.88 4.19
CA LEU A 45 -4.94 -1.83 4.21
C LEU A 45 -4.40 -2.93 5.11
N ARG A 46 -3.45 -3.71 4.60
CA ARG A 46 -2.65 -4.68 5.36
C ARG A 46 -1.17 -4.39 5.15
N SER A 47 -0.35 -4.64 6.15
CA SER A 47 1.10 -4.52 6.05
C SER A 47 1.80 -5.67 6.76
N VAL A 48 2.97 -6.04 6.27
CA VAL A 48 3.85 -7.07 6.84
C VAL A 48 5.29 -6.55 6.86
N GLY A 49 6.03 -6.85 7.93
CA GLY A 49 7.39 -6.36 8.16
C GLY A 49 7.46 -5.08 9.01
N GLN A 50 8.66 -4.57 9.24
CA GLN A 50 8.90 -3.36 10.05
C GLN A 50 8.88 -2.10 9.19
N TYR A 51 7.68 -1.64 8.81
CA TYR A 51 7.52 -0.40 8.03
C TYR A 51 7.92 0.88 8.80
N ALA A 52 8.02 0.80 10.13
CA ALA A 52 8.50 1.89 10.99
C ALA A 52 10.04 2.04 11.00
N VAL A 53 10.78 1.09 10.41
CA VAL A 53 12.25 1.07 10.40
C VAL A 53 12.74 1.20 8.96
N ASP A 54 13.66 2.14 8.74
CA ASP A 54 14.25 2.36 7.42
C ASP A 54 15.22 1.24 7.01
N GLY A 55 15.34 1.00 5.71
CA GLY A 55 16.23 -0.03 5.16
C GLY A 55 15.77 -1.47 5.39
N VAL A 56 14.59 -1.69 5.98
CA VAL A 56 14.04 -3.02 6.24
C VAL A 56 12.95 -3.36 5.23
N ARG A 57 12.94 -4.64 4.80
CA ARG A 57 11.91 -5.16 3.91
C ARG A 57 10.55 -5.09 4.59
N CYS A 58 9.59 -4.47 3.92
CA CYS A 58 8.20 -4.53 4.30
C CYS A 58 7.29 -4.52 3.06
N GLN A 59 6.04 -4.89 3.26
CA GLN A 59 5.07 -5.05 2.19
C GLN A 59 3.75 -4.42 2.61
N PHE A 60 3.09 -3.79 1.65
CA PHE A 60 1.78 -3.19 1.80
C PHE A 60 0.80 -3.83 0.83
N LEU A 61 -0.43 -4.00 1.29
CA LEU A 61 -1.49 -4.59 0.50
C LEU A 61 -2.75 -3.77 0.69
N VAL A 62 -3.24 -3.20 -0.41
CA VAL A 62 -4.45 -2.38 -0.46
C VAL A 62 -5.50 -3.11 -1.27
N ASP A 63 -6.59 -3.50 -0.60
CA ASP A 63 -7.77 -4.09 -1.24
C ASP A 63 -8.81 -3.00 -1.46
N ILE A 64 -9.26 -2.85 -2.71
CA ILE A 64 -10.24 -1.88 -3.18
C ILE A 64 -11.49 -2.62 -3.65
N GLY A 65 -12.66 -2.10 -3.28
CA GLY A 65 -13.95 -2.64 -3.67
C GLY A 65 -14.59 -3.53 -2.60
N PRO A 66 -15.58 -4.38 -2.98
CA PRO A 66 -16.35 -5.16 -2.01
C PRO A 66 -15.46 -6.07 -1.17
N ARG A 67 -15.57 -5.95 0.16
CA ARG A 67 -14.86 -6.82 1.11
C ARG A 67 -15.20 -8.29 0.83
N GLY A 68 -14.19 -9.13 0.68
CA GLY A 68 -14.37 -10.57 0.47
C GLY A 68 -14.58 -11.00 -0.99
N ALA A 69 -14.25 -10.15 -1.97
CA ALA A 69 -14.20 -10.56 -3.36
C ALA A 69 -13.29 -11.78 -3.56
N LYS A 70 -13.82 -12.85 -4.17
CA LYS A 70 -13.11 -14.13 -4.33
C LYS A 70 -12.01 -14.11 -5.40
N SER A 71 -12.11 -13.19 -6.37
CA SER A 71 -11.19 -13.11 -7.51
C SER A 71 -10.89 -11.64 -7.85
N PRO A 72 -10.15 -10.92 -6.98
CA PRO A 72 -9.74 -9.56 -7.29
C PRO A 72 -8.66 -9.57 -8.37
N THR A 73 -8.62 -8.52 -9.18
CA THR A 73 -7.45 -8.25 -10.05
C THR A 73 -6.26 -7.91 -9.15
N ILE A 74 -5.13 -8.57 -9.34
CA ILE A 74 -3.92 -8.34 -8.53
C ILE A 74 -2.94 -7.48 -9.32
N LEU A 75 -2.53 -6.36 -8.73
CA LEU A 75 -1.46 -5.50 -9.22
C LEU A 75 -0.28 -5.58 -8.25
N SER A 76 0.95 -5.65 -8.75
CA SER A 76 2.15 -5.76 -7.92
C SER A 76 3.19 -4.73 -8.33
N TYR A 77 3.65 -3.95 -7.38
CA TYR A 77 4.62 -2.88 -7.57
C TYR A 77 5.83 -3.06 -6.64
N LYS A 78 6.94 -2.42 -7.01
CA LYS A 78 8.14 -2.30 -6.18
C LYS A 78 8.34 -0.84 -5.87
N TRP A 79 8.34 -0.48 -4.59
CA TRP A 79 8.68 0.87 -4.16
C TRP A 79 10.15 1.16 -4.43
N ASN A 80 10.42 2.29 -5.09
CA ASN A 80 11.78 2.74 -5.41
C ASN A 80 12.24 3.98 -4.61
N GLY A 81 11.47 4.41 -3.61
CA GLY A 81 11.79 5.61 -2.80
C GLY A 81 11.09 6.88 -3.28
N GLU A 82 10.71 6.95 -4.56
CA GLU A 82 10.09 8.14 -5.16
C GLU A 82 8.68 7.85 -5.70
N ARG A 83 8.48 6.69 -6.33
CA ARG A 83 7.25 6.28 -7.04
C ARG A 83 7.05 4.75 -6.98
N LEU A 84 5.83 4.33 -7.33
CA LEU A 84 5.42 2.92 -7.48
C LEU A 84 5.72 2.36 -8.87
#